data_AF-A0A251ZCC7-F1
#
_entry.id   AF-A0A251ZCC7-F1
#
_cell.length_a   1.000
_cell.length_b   1.000
_cell.length_c   1.000
_cell.angle_alpha   90.00
_cell.angle_beta   90.00
_cell.angle_gamma   90.00
#
_symmetry.space_group_name_H-M   'P 1'
#
loop_
_entity.id
_entity.type
_entity.pdbx_description
1 polymer ?
#
loop_
_entity_poly.entity_id
_entity_poly.type
_entity_poly.pdbx_seq_one_letter_code
_entity_poly.pdbx_strand_id
1 'polypeptide(L)'
;MRALLNWWGALVGLLLILTGGLLQPALPWWSSQAGFSFHDLPITAQVPALLLTALVCGPRSGMLAAVAYLSLGLSVIPVFQEGGGLAYLQQPSFGYLAGFIPAAWLCGRLAKQPGMDSLEHLTGTACLGVLTIQLCGLLNLGLGSLAHRWGESLPQLLITYSLMPLPAQLLLCCVVGVMARFLRPLLLVNR
;
A
#
# COMPACT_ATOMS: atom_id res chain seq x y z
N MET A 1 10.51 -12.48 -23.05
CA MET A 1 11.26 -12.04 -21.85
C MET A 1 10.50 -11.00 -21.01
N ARG A 2 10.09 -9.84 -21.55
CA ARG A 2 9.38 -8.79 -20.77
C ARG A 2 8.05 -9.26 -20.13
N ALA A 3 7.32 -10.16 -20.77
CA ALA A 3 6.10 -10.74 -20.21
C ALA A 3 6.39 -11.56 -18.93
N LEU A 4 7.40 -12.45 -18.97
CA LEU A 4 7.81 -13.24 -17.81
C LEU A 4 8.24 -12.36 -16.64
N LEU A 5 8.98 -11.29 -16.90
CA LEU A 5 9.43 -10.36 -15.85
C LEU A 5 8.27 -9.64 -15.17
N ASN A 6 7.20 -9.33 -15.91
CA ASN A 6 5.98 -8.75 -15.33
C ASN A 6 5.24 -9.76 -14.44
N TRP A 7 5.17 -11.04 -14.86
CA TRP A 7 4.54 -12.11 -14.06
C TRP A 7 5.31 -12.39 -12.77
N TRP A 8 6.65 -12.52 -12.86
CA TRP A 8 7.48 -12.69 -11.67
C TRP A 8 7.39 -11.50 -10.73
N GLY A 9 7.45 -10.27 -11.27
CA GLY A 9 7.26 -9.06 -10.46
C GLY A 9 5.88 -9.00 -9.80
N ALA A 10 4.82 -9.44 -10.49
CA ALA A 10 3.48 -9.50 -9.92
C ALA A 10 3.36 -10.56 -8.82
N LEU A 11 3.97 -11.74 -8.99
CA LEU A 11 3.98 -12.80 -7.98
C LEU A 11 4.76 -12.38 -6.73
N VAL A 12 5.97 -11.85 -6.90
CA VAL A 12 6.77 -11.31 -5.78
C VAL A 12 6.01 -10.18 -5.10
N GLY A 13 5.41 -9.28 -5.88
CA GLY A 13 4.58 -8.21 -5.35
C GLY A 13 3.38 -8.70 -4.55
N LEU A 14 2.67 -9.70 -5.05
CA LEU A 14 1.55 -10.30 -4.35
C LEU A 14 1.99 -10.92 -3.03
N LEU A 15 3.08 -11.68 -3.03
CA LEU A 15 3.65 -12.25 -1.81
C LEU A 15 4.05 -11.17 -0.82
N LEU A 16 4.70 -10.08 -1.27
CA LEU A 16 5.06 -8.95 -0.42
C LEU A 16 3.83 -8.29 0.20
N ILE A 17 2.74 -8.10 -0.56
CA ILE A 17 1.50 -7.52 -0.05
C ILE A 17 0.88 -8.46 1.00
N LEU A 18 0.82 -9.77 0.73
CA LEU A 18 0.29 -10.77 1.67
C LEU A 18 1.09 -10.79 2.97
N THR A 19 2.42 -10.92 2.88
CA THR A 19 3.29 -10.90 4.07
C THR A 19 3.26 -9.55 4.76
N GLY A 20 3.17 -8.46 4.00
CA GLY A 20 3.07 -7.10 4.54
C GLY A 20 1.78 -6.87 5.31
N GLY A 21 0.69 -7.56 4.94
CA GLY A 21 -0.56 -7.58 5.70
C GLY A 21 -0.46 -8.27 7.06
N LEU A 22 0.53 -9.15 7.24
CA LEU A 22 0.78 -9.87 8.51
C LEU A 22 1.82 -9.17 9.39
N LEU A 23 2.56 -8.21 8.85
CA LEU A 23 3.64 -7.51 9.55
C LEU A 23 3.16 -6.14 10.04
N GLN A 24 3.39 -5.87 11.32
CA GLN A 24 3.24 -4.55 11.93
C GLN A 24 4.60 -3.86 11.94
N PRO A 25 4.77 -2.73 11.24
CA PRO A 25 5.99 -1.93 11.30
C PRO A 25 6.16 -1.37 12.71
N ALA A 26 7.38 -1.43 13.24
CA ALA A 26 7.71 -0.88 14.55
C ALA A 26 8.82 0.15 14.44
N LEU A 27 8.75 1.20 15.27
CA LEU A 27 9.80 2.20 15.40
C LEU A 27 10.67 1.92 16.62
N PRO A 28 11.99 2.10 16.53
CA PRO A 28 12.84 2.07 17.70
C PRO A 28 12.46 3.26 18.59
N TRP A 29 12.14 2.96 19.85
CA TRP A 29 11.80 3.92 20.87
C TRP A 29 12.73 3.77 22.07
N TRP A 30 13.31 4.89 22.47
CA TRP A 30 14.11 4.94 23.69
C TRP A 30 13.25 5.48 24.83
N SER A 31 13.18 4.72 25.91
CA SER A 31 12.54 5.15 27.15
C SER A 31 13.52 5.04 28.32
N SER A 32 13.44 5.98 29.25
CA SER A 32 14.28 5.96 30.47
C SER A 32 14.00 4.77 31.38
N GLN A 33 12.81 4.15 31.26
CA GLN A 33 12.38 3.02 32.09
C GLN A 33 12.68 1.65 31.48
N ALA A 34 12.49 1.48 30.17
CA ALA A 34 12.66 0.19 29.48
C ALA A 34 13.92 0.13 28.59
N GLY A 35 14.69 1.23 28.50
CA GLY A 35 15.84 1.31 27.61
C GLY A 35 15.42 1.35 26.13
N PHE A 36 16.10 0.57 25.30
CA PHE A 36 15.79 0.46 23.87
C PHE A 36 14.65 -0.55 23.65
N SER A 37 13.53 -0.08 23.12
CA SER A 37 12.32 -0.86 22.86
C SER A 37 11.81 -0.60 21.45
N PHE A 38 10.90 -1.44 20.95
CA PHE A 38 10.21 -1.21 19.68
C PHE A 38 8.75 -0.88 19.96
N HIS A 39 8.25 0.19 19.35
CA HIS A 39 6.86 0.60 19.44
C HIS A 39 6.14 0.35 18.12
N ASP A 40 5.12 -0.51 18.15
CA ASP A 40 4.36 -0.88 16.97
C ASP A 40 3.53 0.29 16.46
N LEU A 41 3.58 0.52 15.15
CA LEU A 41 2.72 1.47 14.48
C LEU A 41 1.34 0.85 14.28
N PRO A 42 0.24 1.61 14.43
CA PRO A 42 -1.13 1.11 14.28
C PRO A 42 -1.53 0.92 12.80
N ILE A 43 -0.62 0.36 11.99
CA ILE A 43 -0.80 0.06 10.57
C ILE A 43 -0.07 -1.23 10.21
N THR A 44 -0.39 -1.82 9.06
CA THR A 44 0.37 -2.94 8.51
C THR A 44 1.36 -2.47 7.43
N ALA A 45 2.32 -3.33 7.11
CA ALA A 45 3.28 -3.12 6.03
C ALA A 45 2.69 -3.36 4.62
N GLN A 46 1.37 -3.53 4.51
CA GLN A 46 0.70 -3.87 3.25
C GLN A 46 0.78 -2.76 2.20
N VAL A 47 0.50 -1.50 2.60
CA VAL A 47 0.62 -0.32 1.72
C VAL A 47 2.06 -0.11 1.25
N PRO A 48 3.09 -0.07 2.13
CA PRO A 48 4.46 0.09 1.66
C PRO A 48 4.93 -1.07 0.78
N ALA A 49 4.47 -2.31 1.01
CA ALA A 49 4.76 -3.44 0.14
C ALA A 49 4.21 -3.26 -1.29
N LEU A 50 2.97 -2.79 -1.41
CA LEU A 50 2.38 -2.44 -2.70
C LEU A 50 3.19 -1.35 -3.42
N LEU A 51 3.48 -0.25 -2.72
CA LEU A 51 4.18 0.90 -3.30
C LEU A 51 5.60 0.52 -3.73
N LEU A 52 6.32 -0.25 -2.90
CA LEU A 52 7.64 -0.78 -3.25
C LEU A 52 7.58 -1.65 -4.51
N THR A 53 6.59 -2.55 -4.60
CA THR A 53 6.36 -3.38 -5.79
C THR A 53 6.15 -2.51 -7.03
N ALA A 54 5.32 -1.48 -6.94
CA ALA A 54 5.04 -0.59 -8.06
C ALA A 54 6.29 0.19 -8.50
N LEU A 55 7.03 0.77 -7.56
CA LEU A 55 8.24 1.55 -7.85
C LEU A 55 9.37 0.71 -8.44
N VAL A 56 9.49 -0.55 -8.02
CA VAL A 56 10.59 -1.45 -8.42
C VAL A 56 10.23 -2.25 -9.67
N CYS A 57 9.08 -2.92 -9.68
CA CYS A 57 8.67 -3.81 -10.78
C CYS A 57 7.90 -3.06 -11.88
N GLY A 58 7.42 -1.86 -11.60
CA GLY A 58 6.70 -1.01 -12.54
C GLY A 58 5.18 -1.16 -12.52
N PRO A 59 4.48 -0.43 -13.41
CA PRO A 59 3.03 -0.22 -13.30
C PRO A 59 2.23 -1.49 -13.59
N ARG A 60 2.66 -2.30 -14.56
CA ARG A 60 1.96 -3.55 -14.92
C ARG A 60 2.05 -4.56 -13.78
N SER A 61 3.24 -4.82 -13.26
CA SER A 61 3.47 -5.78 -12.18
C SER A 61 2.76 -5.35 -10.89
N GLY A 62 2.86 -4.07 -10.51
CA GLY A 62 2.16 -3.54 -9.34
C GLY A 62 0.64 -3.64 -9.45
N MET A 63 0.05 -3.29 -10.60
CA MET A 63 -1.39 -3.45 -10.83
C MET A 63 -1.81 -4.92 -10.79
N LEU A 64 -1.06 -5.82 -11.43
CA LEU A 64 -1.38 -7.25 -11.43
C LEU A 64 -1.32 -7.83 -10.02
N ALA A 65 -0.32 -7.43 -9.21
CA ALA A 65 -0.23 -7.81 -7.80
C ALA A 65 -1.43 -7.28 -7.00
N ALA A 66 -1.82 -6.02 -7.19
CA ALA A 66 -3.00 -5.43 -6.54
C ALA A 66 -4.30 -6.16 -6.92
N VAL A 67 -4.52 -6.40 -8.22
CA VAL A 67 -5.69 -7.12 -8.72
C VAL A 67 -5.73 -8.55 -8.18
N ALA A 68 -4.60 -9.25 -8.18
CA ALA A 68 -4.51 -10.60 -7.63
C ALA A 68 -4.82 -10.60 -6.13
N TYR A 69 -4.26 -9.65 -5.36
CA TYR A 69 -4.54 -9.51 -3.94
C TYR A 69 -6.03 -9.26 -3.66
N LEU A 70 -6.66 -8.35 -4.39
CA LEU A 70 -8.09 -8.08 -4.27
C LEU A 70 -8.93 -9.30 -4.65
N SER A 71 -8.58 -9.99 -5.74
CA SER A 71 -9.30 -11.17 -6.20
C SER A 71 -9.23 -12.29 -5.18
N LEU A 72 -8.05 -12.53 -4.58
CA LEU A 72 -7.88 -13.55 -3.54
C LEU A 72 -8.72 -13.25 -2.29
N GLY A 73 -8.68 -12.00 -1.81
CA GLY A 73 -9.43 -11.64 -0.62
C GLY A 73 -10.94 -11.50 -0.83
N LEU A 74 -11.41 -11.24 -2.05
CA LEU A 74 -12.84 -11.26 -2.37
C LEU A 74 -13.41 -12.66 -2.64
N SER A 75 -12.55 -13.65 -2.91
CA SER A 75 -12.98 -15.02 -3.19
C SER A 75 -13.50 -15.70 -1.92
N VAL A 76 -12.62 -16.25 -1.09
CA VAL A 76 -12.96 -16.90 0.20
C VAL A 76 -11.77 -16.88 1.18
N ILE A 77 -10.56 -16.55 0.74
CA ILE A 77 -9.36 -16.58 1.60
C ILE A 77 -9.32 -15.30 2.44
N PRO A 78 -9.30 -15.39 3.78
CA PRO A 78 -9.32 -14.23 4.67
C PRO A 78 -7.94 -13.55 4.71
N VAL A 79 -7.53 -12.91 3.61
CA VAL A 79 -6.25 -12.21 3.51
C VAL A 79 -6.36 -10.73 3.88
N PHE A 80 -7.57 -10.18 3.97
CA PHE A 80 -7.79 -8.80 4.41
C PHE A 80 -7.82 -8.74 5.94
N GLN A 81 -7.50 -7.57 6.50
CA GLN A 81 -7.38 -7.41 7.96
C GLN A 81 -8.68 -7.72 8.72
N GLU A 82 -9.83 -7.49 8.11
CA GLU A 82 -11.16 -7.76 8.70
C GLU A 82 -11.81 -9.02 8.11
N GLY A 83 -11.00 -9.93 7.52
CA GLY A 83 -11.45 -11.20 6.96
C GLY A 83 -11.35 -11.27 5.44
N GLY A 84 -12.44 -11.62 4.76
CA GLY A 84 -12.48 -11.79 3.31
C GLY A 84 -13.88 -12.09 2.79
N GLY A 85 -13.96 -12.37 1.49
CA GLY A 85 -15.20 -12.65 0.77
C GLY A 85 -15.90 -11.42 0.22
N LEU A 86 -16.97 -11.65 -0.56
CA LEU A 86 -17.73 -10.60 -1.23
C LEU A 86 -18.42 -9.61 -0.27
N ALA A 87 -18.73 -10.03 0.96
CA ALA A 87 -19.26 -9.15 1.99
C ALA A 87 -18.30 -7.99 2.33
N TYR A 88 -16.99 -8.17 2.09
CA TYR A 88 -15.99 -7.14 2.30
C TYR A 88 -16.20 -5.90 1.42
N LEU A 89 -16.90 -6.02 0.28
CA LEU A 89 -17.30 -4.87 -0.54
C LEU A 89 -18.17 -3.87 0.24
N GLN A 90 -18.81 -4.34 1.32
CA GLN A 90 -19.62 -3.54 2.22
C GLN A 90 -18.85 -3.03 3.44
N GLN A 91 -17.53 -3.13 3.47
CA GLN A 91 -16.71 -2.56 4.55
C GLN A 91 -16.28 -1.11 4.23
N PRO A 92 -16.21 -0.22 5.24
CA PRO A 92 -15.68 1.14 5.06
C PRO A 92 -14.24 1.14 4.53
N SER A 93 -13.44 0.15 4.94
CA SER A 93 -12.03 -0.02 4.58
C SER A 93 -11.81 -0.43 3.11
N PHE A 94 -12.83 -0.95 2.42
CA PHE A 94 -12.69 -1.49 1.06
C PHE A 94 -12.19 -0.45 0.04
N GLY A 95 -12.62 0.81 0.16
CA GLY A 95 -12.19 1.87 -0.76
C GLY A 95 -10.68 2.09 -0.80
N TYR A 96 -10.00 1.92 0.35
CA TYR A 96 -8.55 2.02 0.43
C TYR A 96 -7.87 0.85 -0.28
N LEU A 97 -8.44 -0.35 -0.17
CA LEU A 97 -7.97 -1.54 -0.87
C LEU A 97 -8.17 -1.42 -2.39
N ALA A 98 -9.34 -0.96 -2.82
CA ALA A 98 -9.61 -0.65 -4.23
C ALA A 98 -8.62 0.40 -4.78
N GLY A 99 -8.21 1.36 -3.93
CA GLY A 99 -7.19 2.35 -4.24
C GLY A 99 -5.79 1.77 -4.54
N PHE A 100 -5.52 0.51 -4.22
CA PHE A 100 -4.24 -0.12 -4.51
C PHE A 100 -3.96 -0.18 -6.01
N ILE A 101 -5.00 -0.42 -6.82
CA ILE A 101 -4.87 -0.55 -8.28
C ILE A 101 -4.42 0.78 -8.91
N PRO A 102 -5.14 1.91 -8.75
CA PRO A 102 -4.71 3.18 -9.32
C PRO A 102 -3.41 3.69 -8.72
N ALA A 103 -3.14 3.47 -7.42
CA ALA A 103 -1.88 3.85 -6.80
C ALA A 103 -0.70 3.09 -7.39
N ALA A 104 -0.81 1.76 -7.55
CA ALA A 104 0.25 0.96 -8.14
C ALA A 104 0.54 1.34 -9.60
N TRP A 105 -0.51 1.64 -10.38
CA TRP A 105 -0.34 2.15 -11.73
C TRP A 105 0.39 3.49 -11.75
N LEU A 106 -0.08 4.46 -10.96
CA LEU A 106 0.47 5.81 -10.91
C LEU A 106 1.93 5.78 -10.48
N CYS A 107 2.23 5.15 -9.34
CA CYS A 107 3.58 5.08 -8.80
C CYS A 107 4.54 4.37 -9.75
N GLY A 108 4.12 3.22 -10.30
CA GLY A 108 4.96 2.48 -11.24
C GLY A 108 5.19 3.24 -12.54
N ARG A 109 4.20 4.01 -13.02
CA ARG A 109 4.34 4.83 -14.23
C ARG A 109 5.29 6.00 -14.02
N LEU A 110 5.16 6.70 -12.89
CA LEU A 110 6.05 7.81 -12.52
C LEU A 110 7.48 7.30 -12.33
N ALA A 111 7.69 6.21 -11.58
CA ALA A 111 9.03 5.65 -11.34
C ALA A 111 9.82 5.29 -12.61
N LYS A 112 9.13 5.01 -13.73
CA LYS A 112 9.76 4.69 -15.02
C LYS A 112 10.13 5.91 -15.86
N GLN A 113 9.78 7.12 -15.43
CA GLN A 113 10.19 8.34 -16.14
C GLN A 113 11.71 8.58 -15.97
N PRO A 114 12.38 9.18 -16.97
CA PRO A 114 13.79 9.51 -16.85
C PRO A 114 14.03 10.46 -15.67
N GLY A 115 15.10 10.23 -14.90
CA GLY A 115 15.46 11.06 -13.73
C GLY A 115 14.79 10.66 -12.40
N MET A 116 13.90 9.67 -12.40
CA MET A 116 13.17 9.22 -11.19
C MET A 116 13.95 8.26 -10.28
N ASP A 117 15.28 8.21 -10.40
CA ASP A 117 16.11 7.29 -9.61
C ASP A 117 16.62 7.91 -8.30
N SER A 118 16.38 9.19 -8.04
CA SER A 118 16.76 9.84 -6.78
C SER A 118 15.82 9.43 -5.64
N LEU A 119 16.33 9.50 -4.41
CA LEU A 119 15.56 9.17 -3.21
C LEU A 119 14.31 10.05 -3.07
N GLU A 120 14.45 11.35 -3.32
CA GLU A 120 13.36 12.34 -3.25
C GLU A 120 12.22 12.01 -4.21
N HIS A 121 12.56 11.68 -5.46
CA HIS A 121 11.57 11.32 -6.47
C HIS A 121 10.83 10.03 -6.12
N LEU A 122 11.55 9.02 -5.60
CA LEU A 122 10.97 7.75 -5.18
C LEU A 122 10.03 7.91 -3.99
N THR A 123 10.48 8.62 -2.94
CA THR A 123 9.67 8.92 -1.75
C THR A 123 8.47 9.79 -2.11
N GLY A 124 8.66 10.83 -2.92
CA GLY A 124 7.57 11.69 -3.40
C GLY A 124 6.53 10.92 -4.21
N THR A 125 6.98 9.99 -5.06
CA THR A 125 6.10 9.09 -5.80
C THR A 125 5.34 8.14 -4.88
N ALA A 126 5.97 7.61 -3.83
CA ALA A 126 5.29 6.81 -2.82
C ALA A 126 4.22 7.61 -2.06
N CYS A 127 4.50 8.87 -1.70
CA CYS A 127 3.53 9.78 -1.10
C CYS A 127 2.32 10.02 -2.02
N LEU A 128 2.54 10.23 -3.32
CA LEU A 128 1.44 10.33 -4.30
C LEU A 128 0.61 9.04 -4.37
N GLY A 129 1.25 7.88 -4.18
CA GLY A 129 0.56 6.59 -4.06
C GLY A 129 -0.34 6.52 -2.85
N VAL A 130 0.15 6.91 -1.67
CA VAL A 130 -0.66 7.01 -0.45
C VAL A 130 -1.82 7.98 -0.66
N LEU A 131 -1.58 9.15 -1.24
CA LEU A 131 -2.65 10.12 -1.55
C LEU A 131 -3.71 9.54 -2.48
N THR A 132 -3.31 8.73 -3.47
CA THR A 132 -4.24 8.04 -4.38
C THR A 132 -5.09 7.02 -3.63
N ILE A 133 -4.48 6.24 -2.72
CA ILE A 133 -5.19 5.30 -1.85
C ILE A 133 -6.19 6.05 -0.95
N GLN A 134 -5.76 7.16 -0.34
CA GLN A 134 -6.61 8.00 0.50
C GLN A 134 -7.79 8.55 -0.30
N LEU A 135 -7.58 9.06 -1.51
CA LEU A 135 -8.66 9.56 -2.36
C LEU A 135 -9.71 8.48 -2.64
N CYS A 136 -9.29 7.26 -2.99
CA CYS A 136 -10.21 6.14 -3.21
C CYS A 136 -10.96 5.75 -1.93
N GLY A 137 -10.27 5.71 -0.79
CA GLY A 137 -10.87 5.45 0.53
C GLY A 137 -11.91 6.50 0.92
N LEU A 138 -11.55 7.78 0.82
CA LEU A 138 -12.42 8.91 1.12
C LEU A 138 -13.67 8.94 0.23
N LEU A 139 -13.52 8.62 -1.06
CA LEU A 139 -14.65 8.50 -1.97
C LEU A 139 -15.61 7.38 -1.53
N ASN A 140 -15.08 6.21 -1.15
CA ASN A 140 -15.91 5.12 -0.62
C ASN A 140 -16.63 5.52 0.67
N LEU A 141 -15.93 6.13 1.63
CA LEU A 141 -16.51 6.59 2.89
C LEU A 141 -17.61 7.62 2.65
N GLY A 142 -17.36 8.63 1.81
CA GLY A 142 -18.34 9.66 1.46
C GLY A 142 -19.58 9.08 0.79
N LEU A 143 -19.40 8.28 -0.27
CA LEU A 143 -20.52 7.67 -0.98
C LEU A 143 -21.32 6.72 -0.09
N GLY A 144 -20.65 5.91 0.73
CA GLY A 144 -21.35 5.00 1.63
C GLY A 144 -22.06 5.70 2.79
N SER A 145 -21.54 6.85 3.25
CA SER A 145 -22.23 7.66 4.25
C SER A 145 -23.50 8.27 3.69
N LEU A 146 -23.46 8.75 2.44
CA LEU A 146 -24.65 9.26 1.73
C LEU A 146 -25.68 8.16 1.47
N ALA A 147 -25.21 6.93 1.20
CA ALA A 147 -26.06 5.77 1.00
C ALA A 147 -26.48 5.07 2.31
N HIS A 148 -26.18 5.65 3.48
CA HIS A 148 -26.47 5.08 4.81
C HIS A 148 -25.98 3.63 5.00
N ARG A 149 -24.85 3.30 4.38
CA ARG A 149 -24.20 1.98 4.47
C ARG A 149 -23.43 1.79 5.77
N TRP A 150 -23.03 2.89 6.42
CA TRP A 150 -22.20 2.89 7.61
C TRP A 150 -23.03 3.15 8.86
N GLY A 151 -22.79 2.38 9.93
CA GLY A 151 -23.41 2.60 11.23
C GLY A 151 -22.77 3.73 12.05
N GLU A 152 -21.53 4.10 11.73
CA GLU A 152 -20.79 5.16 12.40
C GLU A 152 -20.90 6.51 11.67
N SER A 153 -20.64 7.59 12.39
CA SER A 153 -20.62 8.94 11.80
C SER A 153 -19.44 9.11 10.85
N LEU A 154 -19.62 9.87 9.76
CA LEU A 154 -18.57 10.14 8.78
C LEU A 154 -17.27 10.71 9.40
N PRO A 155 -17.32 11.69 10.34
CA PRO A 155 -16.10 12.18 10.98
C PRO A 155 -15.31 11.09 11.72
N GLN A 156 -16.01 10.17 12.38
CA GLN A 156 -15.38 9.04 13.08
C GLN A 156 -14.68 8.10 12.09
N LEU A 157 -15.35 7.76 10.98
CA LEU A 157 -14.75 6.94 9.92
C LEU A 157 -13.51 7.61 9.32
N LEU A 158 -13.55 8.92 9.09
CA LEU A 158 -12.40 9.67 8.58
C LEU A 158 -11.21 9.64 9.54
N ILE A 159 -11.47 9.76 10.84
CA ILE A 159 -10.41 9.71 11.85
C ILE A 159 -9.78 8.30 11.86
N THR A 160 -10.61 7.27 11.93
CA THR A 160 -10.18 5.87 12.07
C THR A 160 -9.42 5.38 10.84
N TYR A 161 -9.99 5.52 9.65
CA TYR A 161 -9.44 4.92 8.43
C TYR A 161 -8.50 5.84 7.65
N SER A 162 -8.62 7.16 7.83
CA SER A 162 -7.84 8.13 7.05
C SER A 162 -6.81 8.88 7.87
N LEU A 163 -7.20 9.57 8.95
CA LEU A 163 -6.29 10.51 9.64
C LEU A 163 -5.30 9.80 10.57
N MET A 164 -5.76 8.81 11.34
CA MET A 164 -4.91 8.08 12.28
C MET A 164 -3.78 7.26 11.59
N PRO A 165 -4.04 6.55 10.48
CA PRO A 165 -2.99 5.78 9.78
C PRO A 165 -2.01 6.65 8.98
N LEU A 166 -2.42 7.85 8.57
CA LEU A 166 -1.70 8.67 7.58
C LEU A 166 -0.28 9.07 8.00
N PRO A 167 0.00 9.52 9.24
CA PRO A 167 1.36 9.85 9.65
C PRO A 167 2.31 8.67 9.53
N ALA A 168 1.86 7.48 9.94
CA ALA A 168 2.66 6.26 9.86
C ALA A 168 2.89 5.84 8.40
N GLN A 169 1.87 5.95 7.53
CA GLN A 169 2.00 5.67 6.10
C GLN A 169 2.99 6.62 5.41
N LEU A 170 2.93 7.92 5.71
CA LEU A 170 3.86 8.91 5.16
C LEU A 170 5.30 8.68 5.64
N LEU A 171 5.48 8.28 6.90
CA LEU A 171 6.80 7.88 7.40
C LEU A 171 7.35 6.68 6.62
N LEU A 172 6.52 5.67 6.36
CA LEU A 172 6.93 4.48 5.61
C LEU A 172 7.17 4.75 4.12
N CYS A 173 6.66 5.85 3.55
CA CYS A 173 7.06 6.28 2.20
C CYS A 173 8.57 6.53 2.11
N CYS A 174 9.20 7.06 3.16
CA CYS A 174 10.65 7.24 3.20
C CYS A 174 11.38 5.90 3.13
N VAL A 175 10.91 4.92 3.91
CA VAL A 175 11.46 3.55 3.90
C VAL A 175 11.31 2.93 2.53
N VAL A 176 10.13 3.04 1.92
CA VAL A 176 9.86 2.56 0.55
C VAL A 176 10.79 3.22 -0.45
N GLY A 177 11.02 4.54 -0.37
CA GLY A 177 11.93 5.26 -1.25
C GLY A 177 13.38 4.78 -1.13
N VAL A 178 13.86 4.59 0.10
CA VAL A 178 15.20 4.04 0.37
C VAL A 178 15.33 2.62 -0.18
N MET A 179 14.38 1.73 0.13
CA MET A 179 14.40 0.36 -0.36
C MET A 179 14.33 0.31 -1.89
N ALA A 180 13.46 1.12 -2.52
CA ALA A 180 13.36 1.19 -3.96
C ALA A 180 14.68 1.65 -4.61
N ARG A 181 15.37 2.62 -4.00
CA ARG A 181 16.67 3.09 -4.48
C ARG A 181 17.71 1.97 -4.54
N PHE A 182 17.74 1.09 -3.55
CA PHE A 182 18.67 -0.04 -3.50
C PHE A 182 18.25 -1.21 -4.38
N LEU A 183 16.94 -1.50 -4.47
CA LEU A 183 16.43 -2.66 -5.21
C LEU A 183 16.33 -2.43 -6.72
N ARG A 184 16.07 -1.20 -7.17
CA ARG A 184 15.93 -0.89 -8.60
C ARG A 184 17.17 -1.24 -9.42
N PRO A 185 18.42 -0.93 -9.00
CA PRO A 185 19.62 -1.33 -9.72
C PRO A 185 19.77 -2.85 -9.88
N LEU A 186 19.30 -3.65 -8.90
CA LEU A 186 19.45 -5.11 -8.91
C LEU A 186 18.53 -5.80 -9.92
N LEU A 187 17.34 -5.25 -10.15
CA LEU A 187 16.35 -5.80 -11.08
C LEU A 187 16.48 -5.24 -12.50
N LEU A 188 17.21 -4.14 -12.67
CA LEU A 188 17.43 -3.47 -13.94
C LEU A 188 18.76 -3.93 -14.58
N VAL A 189 18.80 -5.20 -15.01
CA VAL A 189 19.90 -5.76 -15.82
C VAL A 189 20.00 -5.13 -17.22
N ASN A 190 19.11 -4.22 -17.62
CA ASN A 190 19.36 -3.32 -18.76
C ASN A 190 18.40 -2.12 -18.70
N ARG A 191 18.96 -0.91 -18.65
CA ARG A 191 18.24 0.33 -18.98
C ARG A 191 17.95 0.38 -20.47
#